data_AF-M5RR11-F1
#
_entry.id   AF-M5RR11-F1
#
_cell.length_a   1.000
_cell.length_b   1.000
_cell.length_c   1.000
_cell.angle_alpha   90.00
_cell.angle_beta   90.00
_cell.angle_gamma   90.00
#
_symmetry.space_group_name_H-M   'P 1'
#
loop_
_entity.id
_entity.type
_entity.pdbx_description
1 polymer ?
#
loop_
_entity_poly.entity_id
_entity_poly.type
_entity_poly.pdbx_seq_one_letter_code
_entity_poly.pdbx_strand_id
1 'polypeptide(L)' 'MTIGVQNRDRPIYFTGITATMERPGFVTLSIPPEEQWSDSLLWLTREQRERFATAEFFKMLQTQITCRYLKLARRQPE' A
#
# COMPACT_ATOMS: atom_id res chain seq x y z
N MET A 1 2.44 -5.33 4.76
CA MET A 1 1.42 -5.33 3.69
C MET A 1 2.11 -5.15 2.35
N THR A 2 1.49 -5.58 1.25
CA THR A 2 2.06 -5.52 -0.10
C THR A 2 1.03 -4.97 -1.07
N ILE A 3 1.44 -4.06 -1.96
CA ILE A 3 0.64 -3.63 -3.12
C ILE A 3 1.10 -4.45 -4.31
N GLY A 4 0.15 -5.10 -4.99
CA GLY A 4 0.39 -5.72 -6.29
C GLY A 4 -0.20 -4.84 -7.40
N VAL A 5 0.62 -4.48 -8.38
CA VAL A 5 0.18 -3.80 -9.60
C VAL A 5 0.31 -4.76 -10.75
N GLN A 6 -0.81 -5.06 -11.42
CA GLN A 6 -0.76 -5.88 -12.63
C GLN A 6 -0.13 -5.07 -13.76
N ASN A 7 0.98 -5.57 -14.32
CA ASN A 7 1.58 -4.98 -15.51
C ASN A 7 1.74 -6.04 -16.59
N ARG A 8 0.97 -5.92 -17.68
CA ARG A 8 0.95 -6.83 -18.84
C ARG A 8 1.07 -8.30 -18.42
N ASP A 9 2.29 -8.83 -18.48
CA ASP A 9 2.62 -10.24 -18.32
C ASP A 9 2.97 -10.66 -16.87
N ARG A 10 3.19 -9.70 -15.96
CA ARG A 10 3.52 -10.02 -14.56
C ARG A 10 3.05 -8.99 -13.53
N PRO A 11 2.69 -9.43 -12.32
CA PRO A 11 2.47 -8.52 -11.21
C PRO A 11 3.81 -7.92 -10.74
N ILE A 12 3.78 -6.63 -10.41
CA ILE A 12 4.87 -5.91 -9.74
C ILE A 12 4.45 -5.68 -8.31
N TYR A 13 5.34 -5.99 -7.36
CA TYR A 13 5.04 -5.91 -5.94
C TYR A 13 5.80 -4.75 -5.28
N PHE A 14 5.08 -3.98 -4.47
CA PHE A 14 5.60 -2.89 -3.65
C PHE A 14 5.42 -3.29 -2.18
N THR A 15 6.53 -3.61 -1.54
CA THR A 15 6.59 -4.15 -0.18
C THR A 15 7.07 -3.10 0.82
N GLY A 16 7.09 -3.43 2.11
CA GLY A 16 7.61 -2.55 3.17
C GLY A 16 6.56 -1.65 3.81
N ILE A 17 5.31 -1.67 3.33
CA ILE A 17 4.22 -0.94 3.99
C ILE A 17 3.85 -1.66 5.27
N THR A 18 3.88 -0.94 6.38
CA THR A 18 3.45 -1.42 7.69
C THR A 18 2.19 -0.68 8.16
N ALA A 19 1.41 -1.36 8.98
CA ALA A 19 0.22 -0.82 9.62
C ALA A 19 0.24 -1.24 11.07
N THR A 20 0.11 -0.29 12.00
CA THR A 20 0.00 -0.54 13.43
C THR A 20 -1.24 0.16 13.98
N MET A 21 -1.73 -0.29 15.14
CA MET A 21 -2.87 0.31 15.82
C MET A 21 -2.50 0.55 17.28
N GLU A 22 -1.95 1.73 17.55
CA GLU A 22 -1.56 2.15 18.90
C GLU A 22 -2.79 2.41 19.79
N ARG A 23 -3.94 2.72 19.19
CA ARG A 23 -5.21 2.95 19.89
C ARG A 23 -6.36 2.27 19.13
N PRO A 24 -7.35 1.70 19.82
CA PRO A 24 -8.47 1.03 19.16
C PRO A 24 -9.14 1.92 18.10
N GLY A 25 -9.17 1.43 16.86
CA GLY A 25 -9.77 2.14 15.73
C GLY A 25 -8.86 3.17 15.03
N PHE A 26 -7.68 3.46 15.56
CA PHE A 26 -6.71 4.39 14.96
C PHE A 26 -5.53 3.63 14.37
N VAL A 27 -5.49 3.54 13.04
CA VAL A 27 -4.44 2.84 12.30
C VAL A 27 -3.39 3.85 11.81
N THR A 28 -2.15 3.62 12.18
CA THR A 28 -0.98 4.33 11.65
C THR A 28 -0.41 3.53 10.49
N LEU A 29 -0.24 4.17 9.33
CA LEU A 29 0.40 3.58 8.16
C LEU A 29 1.77 4.18 7.96
N SER A 30 2.78 3.32 7.82
CA SER A 30 4.12 3.73 7.38
C SER A 30 4.33 3.20 5.97
N ILE A 31 4.42 4.12 5.03
CA ILE A 31 4.75 3.85 3.64
C ILE A 31 6.25 4.13 3.48
N PRO A 32 7.03 3.20 2.93
CA PRO A 32 8.46 3.44 2.72
C PRO A 32 8.68 4.59 1.74
N PRO A 33 9.86 5.23 1.80
CA PRO A 33 10.22 6.25 0.82
C PRO A 33 10.26 5.67 -0.60
N GLU A 34 10.00 6.51 -1.61
CA GLU A 34 9.87 6.08 -3.01
C GLU A 34 11.13 5.38 -3.52
N GLU A 35 12.29 5.79 -3.02
CA GLU A 35 13.61 5.25 -3.37
C GLU A 35 13.68 3.73 -3.11
N GLN A 36 12.99 3.24 -2.08
CA GLN A 36 12.92 1.81 -1.77
C GLN A 36 12.14 1.02 -2.83
N TRP A 37 11.36 1.70 -3.67
CA TRP A 37 10.59 1.12 -4.76
C TRP A 37 11.15 1.47 -6.15
N SER A 38 12.28 2.16 -6.23
CA SER A 38 12.91 2.60 -7.50
C SER A 38 12.92 1.51 -8.56
N ASP A 39 13.39 0.31 -8.20
CA ASP A 39 13.44 -0.83 -9.12
C ASP A 39 12.04 -1.26 -9.58
N SER A 40 11.09 -1.42 -8.65
CA SER A 40 9.70 -1.76 -8.97
C SER A 40 9.02 -0.70 -9.84
N LEU A 41 9.31 0.59 -9.60
CA LEU A 41 8.76 1.71 -10.35
C LEU A 41 9.29 1.75 -11.78
N LEU A 42 10.50 1.25 -12.06
CA LEU A 42 11.05 1.13 -13.42
C LEU A 42 10.28 0.13 -14.28
N TRP A 43 9.64 -0.85 -13.65
CA TRP A 43 8.84 -1.84 -14.37
C TRP A 43 7.42 -1.36 -14.68
N LEU A 44 6.95 -0.26 -14.09
CA LEU A 44 5.62 0.28 -14.39
C LEU A 44 5.56 0.93 -15.77
N THR A 45 4.38 0.92 -16.40
CA THR A 45 4.15 1.82 -17.54
C THR A 45 4.17 3.27 -17.06
N ARG A 46 4.39 4.21 -17.99
CA ARG A 46 4.37 5.65 -17.69
C ARG A 46 3.07 6.07 -16.99
N GLU A 47 1.92 5.64 -17.51
CA GLU A 47 0.60 5.95 -16.93
C GLU A 47 0.46 5.40 -15.50
N GLN A 48 0.91 4.17 -15.26
CA GLN A 48 0.90 3.58 -13.92
C GLN A 48 1.80 4.35 -12.95
N ARG A 49 3.01 4.73 -13.40
CA ARG A 49 3.95 5.53 -12.61
C ARG A 49 3.39 6.92 -12.28
N GLU A 50 2.79 7.60 -13.25
CA GLU A 50 2.16 8.92 -13.05
C GLU A 50 1.06 8.85 -11.97
N ARG A 51 0.30 7.75 -11.91
CA ARG A 51 -0.71 7.53 -10.85
C ARG A 51 -0.09 7.31 -9.47
N PHE A 52 1.09 6.71 -9.36
CA PHE A 52 1.77 6.54 -8.07
C PHE A 52 2.17 7.88 -7.44
N ALA A 53 2.45 8.89 -8.27
CA ALA A 53 2.82 10.22 -7.82
C ALA A 53 1.63 11.10 -7.39
N THR A 54 0.39 10.59 -7.44
CA THR A 54 -0.80 11.39 -7.10
C THR A 54 -1.24 11.22 -5.66
N ALA A 55 -1.79 12.29 -5.08
CA ALA A 55 -2.35 12.26 -3.74
C ALA A 55 -3.54 11.29 -3.63
N GLU A 56 -4.29 11.12 -4.72
CA GLU A 56 -5.42 10.20 -4.82
C GLU A 56 -4.99 8.74 -4.59
N PHE A 57 -3.82 8.35 -5.10
CA PHE A 57 -3.28 7.01 -4.90
C PHE A 57 -2.98 6.75 -3.41
N PHE A 58 -2.31 7.68 -2.75
CA PHE A 58 -2.01 7.56 -1.32
C PHE A 58 -3.27 7.55 -0.45
N LYS A 59 -4.27 8.39 -0.76
CA LYS A 59 -5.58 8.37 -0.08
C LYS A 59 -6.28 7.02 -0.25
N MET A 60 -6.31 6.51 -1.48
CA MET A 60 -6.89 5.19 -1.78
C MET A 60 -6.19 4.09 -0.99
N LEU A 61 -4.85 4.07 -0.98
CA LEU A 61 -4.07 3.11 -0.19
C LEU A 61 -4.40 3.20 1.29
N GLN A 62 -4.44 4.41 1.85
CA GLN A 62 -4.75 4.63 3.25
C GLN A 62 -6.11 4.05 3.61
N THR A 63 -7.15 4.35 2.83
CA THR A 63 -8.49 3.80 3.05
C THR A 63 -8.50 2.28 2.94
N GLN A 64 -7.94 1.71 1.87
CA GLN A 64 -8.00 0.27 1.63
C GLN A 64 -7.23 -0.53 2.68
N ILE A 65 -6.03 -0.08 3.04
CA ILE A 65 -5.18 -0.72 4.04
C ILE A 65 -5.86 -0.64 5.41
N THR A 66 -6.34 0.55 5.81
CA THR A 66 -7.03 0.75 7.09
C THR A 66 -8.26 -0.15 7.20
N CYS A 67 -9.12 -0.18 6.17
CA CYS A 67 -10.31 -1.03 6.16
C CYS A 67 -9.96 -2.51 6.29
N ARG A 68 -8.92 -2.99 5.60
CA ARG A 68 -8.48 -4.39 5.69
C ARG A 68 -7.90 -4.70 7.08
N TYR A 69 -7.05 -3.83 7.59
CA TYR A 69 -6.44 -3.99 8.91
C TYR A 69 -7.49 -4.07 10.02
N LEU A 70 -8.43 -3.12 10.07
CA LEU A 70 -9.50 -3.11 11.07
C LEU A 70 -10.43 -4.33 10.96
N LYS A 71 -10.71 -4.80 9.74
CA LYS A 71 -11.49 -6.04 9.53
C LYS A 71 -10.78 -7.27 10.07
N LEU A 72 -9.45 -7.35 9.91
CA LEU A 72 -8.65 -8.46 10.43
C LEU A 72 -8.54 -8.40 11.96
N ALA A 73 -8.28 -7.22 12.52
CA ALA A 73 -8.21 -7.02 13.97
C ALA A 73 -9.53 -7.41 14.68
N ARG A 74 -10.69 -7.15 14.07
CA ARG A 74 -11.99 -7.60 14.59
C ARG A 74 -12.22 -9.11 14.54
N ARG A 75 -11.47 -9.84 13.70
CA ARG A 75 -11.61 -11.29 13.51
C ARG A 75 -10.66 -12.11 14.38
N GLN A 76 -9.70 -11.49 15.05
CA GLN A 76 -8.88 -12.12 16.07
C GLN A 76 -9.51 -11.79 17.44
N PRO A 77 -10.41 -12.63 17.97
CA PRO A 77 -10.65 -12.61 19.40
C PRO A 77 -9.35 -13.09 20.08
N GLU A 78 -8.92 -12.36 21.11
CA GLU A 78 -7.89 -12.82 22.04
C GLU A 78 -8.29 -14.14 22.71
#